data_AF-A0A8E1WL92-F1
#
_entry.id   AF-A0A8E1WL92-F1
#
_cell.length_a   1.000
_cell.length_b   1.000
_cell.length_c   1.000
_cell.angle_alpha   90.00
_cell.angle_beta   90.00
_cell.angle_gamma   90.00
#
_symmetry.space_group_name_H-M   'P 1'
#
loop_
_entity.id
_entity.type
_entity.pdbx_description
1 polymer ?
#
loop_
_entity_poly.entity_id
_entity_poly.type
_entity_poly.pdbx_seq_one_letter_code
_entity_poly.pdbx_strand_id
1 'polypeptide(L)'
;MGKPYSMDLRERVVASVEREGLSRRQASARYGVGISTVIRWVQRLRDTSSLAPGKMGGHRPKKIAGEHRDWLLLRCRVADFTLRGLVVELGERGLKVDYRSVWEFVHAEKLSHKKRR
;
A
#
# COMPACT_ATOMS: atom_id res chain seq x y z
N MET A 1 -0.98 10.86 -11.71
CA MET A 1 -1.01 9.41 -11.38
C MET A 1 -1.67 8.66 -12.53
N GLY A 2 -1.09 7.55 -12.98
CA GLY A 2 -1.69 6.70 -14.01
C GLY A 2 -2.94 6.00 -13.48
N LYS A 3 -4.01 5.97 -14.27
CA LYS A 3 -5.21 5.18 -14.00
C LYS A 3 -5.09 3.84 -14.74
N PRO A 4 -5.59 2.73 -14.18
CA PRO A 4 -5.68 1.49 -14.95
C PRO A 4 -6.66 1.68 -16.11
N TYR A 5 -6.38 1.01 -17.23
CA TYR A 5 -7.34 0.84 -18.32
C TYR A 5 -8.65 0.22 -17.81
N SER A 6 -9.77 0.59 -18.45
CA SER A 6 -11.10 0.09 -18.13
C SER A 6 -11.19 -1.43 -18.21
N MET A 7 -12.13 -2.01 -17.45
CA MET A 7 -12.40 -3.45 -17.47
C MET A 7 -12.85 -3.94 -18.85
N ASP A 8 -13.75 -3.19 -19.47
CA ASP A 8 -14.23 -3.48 -20.83
C ASP A 8 -13.08 -3.60 -21.85
N LEU A 9 -12.10 -2.68 -21.82
CA LEU A 9 -10.96 -2.75 -22.74
C LEU A 9 -10.10 -4.00 -22.46
N ARG A 10 -9.87 -4.33 -21.18
CA ARG A 10 -9.12 -5.51 -20.77
C ARG A 10 -9.79 -6.79 -21.26
N GLU A 11 -11.10 -6.89 -21.07
CA GLU A 11 -11.91 -8.03 -21.45
C GLU A 11 -11.92 -8.25 -22.96
N ARG A 12 -12.16 -7.20 -23.74
CA ARG A 12 -12.15 -7.29 -25.21
C ARG A 12 -10.80 -7.72 -25.75
N VAL A 13 -9.72 -7.11 -25.28
CA VAL A 13 -8.35 -7.45 -25.70
C VAL A 13 -8.00 -8.90 -25.41
N VAL A 14 -8.35 -9.38 -24.20
CA VAL A 14 -8.02 -10.75 -23.81
C VAL A 14 -8.94 -11.78 -24.47
N ALA A 15 -10.22 -11.46 -24.68
CA ALA A 15 -11.14 -12.29 -25.45
C ALA A 15 -10.65 -12.50 -26.88
N SER A 16 -10.13 -11.46 -27.53
CA SER A 16 -9.53 -11.57 -28.85
C SER A 16 -8.31 -12.51 -28.89
N VAL A 17 -7.51 -12.58 -27.81
CA VAL A 17 -6.36 -13.49 -27.76
C VAL A 17 -6.79 -14.92 -27.44
N GLU A 18 -7.62 -15.12 -26.42
CA GLU A 18 -7.95 -16.45 -25.90
C GLU A 18 -9.09 -17.15 -26.66
N ARG A 19 -10.02 -16.39 -27.28
CA ARG A 19 -11.17 -16.94 -28.00
C ARG A 19 -11.05 -16.80 -29.51
N GLU A 20 -10.64 -15.64 -30.01
CA GLU A 20 -10.50 -15.39 -31.45
C GLU A 20 -9.14 -15.85 -32.01
N GLY A 21 -8.21 -16.29 -31.15
CA GLY A 21 -6.90 -16.84 -31.55
C GLY A 21 -5.89 -15.81 -32.04
N LEU A 22 -6.13 -14.52 -31.82
CA LEU A 22 -5.18 -13.47 -32.21
C LEU A 22 -3.88 -13.59 -31.40
N SER A 23 -2.74 -13.38 -32.07
CA SER A 23 -1.49 -13.20 -31.34
C SER A 23 -1.54 -11.93 -30.48
N ARG A 24 -0.78 -11.91 -29.39
CA ARG A 24 -0.66 -10.75 -28.49
C ARG A 24 -0.21 -9.48 -29.23
N ARG A 25 0.59 -9.65 -30.31
CA ARG A 25 1.04 -8.56 -31.19
C ARG A 25 -0.11 -8.03 -32.06
N GLN A 26 -0.93 -8.90 -32.63
CA GLN A 26 -2.11 -8.50 -33.39
C GLN A 26 -3.16 -7.80 -32.50
N ALA A 27 -3.42 -8.34 -31.30
CA ALA A 27 -4.33 -7.69 -30.35
C ALA A 27 -3.81 -6.30 -29.92
N SER A 28 -2.50 -6.16 -29.69
CA SER A 28 -1.87 -4.87 -29.42
C SER A 28 -2.12 -3.84 -30.54
N ALA A 29 -1.91 -4.24 -31.80
CA ALA A 29 -2.16 -3.37 -32.95
C ALA A 29 -3.65 -3.03 -33.12
N ARG A 30 -4.56 -3.99 -32.94
CA ARG A 30 -6.00 -3.81 -33.11
C ARG A 30 -6.60 -2.81 -32.10
N TYR A 31 -6.15 -2.87 -30.85
CA TYR A 31 -6.73 -2.08 -29.76
C TYR A 31 -5.88 -0.86 -29.35
N GLY A 32 -4.73 -0.62 -30.00
CA GLY A 32 -3.86 0.51 -29.71
C GLY A 32 -3.22 0.45 -28.31
N VAL A 33 -3.07 -0.75 -27.74
CA VAL A 33 -2.47 -0.96 -26.40
C VAL A 33 -1.09 -1.56 -26.57
N GLY A 34 -0.12 -1.16 -25.74
CA GLY A 34 1.24 -1.72 -25.82
C GLY A 34 1.28 -3.24 -25.62
N ILE A 35 2.10 -3.95 -26.41
CA ILE A 35 2.18 -5.42 -26.40
C ILE A 35 2.47 -6.02 -25.02
N SER A 36 3.30 -5.34 -24.21
CA SER A 36 3.60 -5.74 -22.84
C SER A 36 2.38 -5.69 -21.92
N THR A 37 1.43 -4.79 -22.19
CA THR A 37 0.16 -4.70 -21.46
C THR A 37 -0.72 -5.90 -21.76
N VAL A 38 -0.84 -6.26 -23.05
CA VAL A 38 -1.60 -7.44 -23.51
C VAL A 38 -1.01 -8.71 -22.88
N ILE A 39 0.32 -8.87 -22.91
CA ILE A 39 1.01 -10.00 -22.28
C ILE A 39 0.65 -10.11 -20.80
N ARG A 40 0.73 -8.99 -20.04
CA ARG A 40 0.41 -8.97 -18.61
C ARG A 40 -1.05 -9.30 -18.32
N TRP A 41 -1.98 -8.85 -19.15
CA TRP A 41 -3.41 -9.16 -18.95
C TRP A 41 -3.72 -10.62 -19.18
N VAL A 42 -3.17 -11.21 -20.24
CA VAL A 42 -3.32 -12.65 -20.50
C VAL A 42 -2.68 -13.47 -19.38
N GLN A 43 -1.47 -13.10 -18.94
CA GLN A 43 -0.80 -13.78 -17.82
C GLN A 43 -1.64 -13.72 -16.54
N ARG A 44 -2.15 -12.53 -16.19
CA ARG A 44 -3.01 -12.36 -15.02
C ARG A 44 -4.28 -13.21 -15.10
N LEU A 45 -4.94 -13.27 -16.26
CA LEU A 45 -6.12 -14.11 -16.43
C LEU A 45 -5.78 -15.59 -16.20
N ARG A 46 -4.64 -16.06 -16.70
CA ARG A 46 -4.22 -17.46 -16.51
C ARG A 46 -3.84 -17.77 -15.05
N ASP A 47 -3.19 -16.84 -14.38
CA ASP A 47 -2.70 -17.05 -13.00
C ASP A 47 -3.81 -16.90 -11.94
N THR A 48 -4.78 -16.01 -12.18
CA THR A 48 -5.75 -15.59 -11.14
C THR A 48 -7.20 -15.69 -11.58
N SER A 49 -7.48 -16.09 -12.83
CA SER A 49 -8.82 -16.07 -13.44
C SER A 49 -9.53 -14.71 -13.38
N SER A 50 -8.77 -13.62 -13.22
CA SER A 50 -9.31 -12.26 -13.09
C SER A 50 -8.55 -11.26 -13.96
N LEU A 51 -9.27 -10.33 -14.58
CA LEU A 51 -8.69 -9.20 -15.33
C LEU A 51 -8.64 -7.91 -14.51
N ALA A 52 -9.21 -7.94 -13.30
CA ALA A 52 -9.26 -6.78 -12.43
C ALA A 52 -7.84 -6.24 -12.18
N PRO A 53 -7.63 -4.92 -12.24
CA PRO A 53 -6.35 -4.34 -11.82
C PRO A 53 -6.08 -4.71 -10.35
N GLY A 54 -4.80 -4.88 -10.00
CA GLY A 54 -4.41 -4.98 -8.61
C GLY A 54 -4.73 -3.68 -7.85
N LYS A 55 -4.72 -3.75 -6.52
CA LYS A 55 -4.88 -2.57 -5.66
C LYS A 55 -3.86 -1.50 -6.07
N MET A 56 -4.35 -0.38 -6.60
CA MET A 56 -3.53 0.77 -6.95
C MET A 56 -3.60 1.80 -5.82
N GLY A 57 -2.44 2.24 -5.37
CA GLY A 57 -2.33 3.19 -4.27
C GLY A 57 -2.52 2.57 -2.88
N GLY A 58 -2.54 3.45 -1.88
CA GLY A 58 -2.53 3.11 -0.47
C GLY A 58 -1.19 3.44 0.18
N HIS A 59 -1.26 3.80 1.46
CA HIS A 59 -0.08 3.95 2.30
C HIS A 59 0.21 2.64 3.02
N ARG A 60 1.50 2.34 3.22
CA ARG A 60 1.91 1.25 4.11
C ARG A 60 1.29 1.51 5.49
N PRO A 61 0.66 0.51 6.13
CA PRO A 61 0.12 0.68 7.47
C PRO A 61 1.22 1.18 8.43
N LYS A 62 0.86 2.08 9.35
CA LYS A 62 1.79 2.61 10.35
C LYS A 62 2.37 1.47 11.18
N LYS A 63 3.67 1.51 11.47
CA LYS A 63 4.35 0.48 12.27
C LYS A 63 3.82 0.40 13.70
N ILE A 64 3.43 1.54 14.27
CA ILE A 64 2.84 1.62 15.61
C ILE A 64 1.33 1.43 15.46
N ALA A 65 0.88 0.19 15.64
CA ALA A 65 -0.53 -0.22 15.55
C ALA A 65 -0.84 -1.33 16.56
N GLY A 66 -2.12 -1.58 16.81
CA GLY A 66 -2.58 -2.63 17.74
C GLY A 66 -2.01 -2.48 19.16
N GLU A 67 -1.54 -3.57 19.72
CA GLU A 67 -1.01 -3.65 21.10
C GLU A 67 0.12 -2.64 21.39
N HIS A 68 1.00 -2.38 20.42
CA HIS A 68 2.06 -1.39 20.58
C HIS A 68 1.51 0.03 20.68
N ARG A 69 0.42 0.34 19.96
CA ARG A 69 -0.26 1.65 20.06
C ARG A 69 -0.90 1.81 21.44
N ASP A 70 -1.64 0.82 21.90
CA ASP A 70 -2.41 0.93 23.15
C ASP A 70 -1.48 1.06 24.36
N TRP A 71 -0.39 0.29 24.37
CA TRP A 71 0.64 0.46 25.37
C TRP A 71 1.32 1.83 25.30
N LEU A 72 1.63 2.33 24.10
CA LEU A 72 2.32 3.62 23.96
C LEU A 72 1.43 4.77 24.47
N LEU A 73 0.12 4.69 24.25
CA LEU A 73 -0.85 5.62 24.83
C LEU A 73 -0.85 5.59 26.35
N LEU A 74 -0.87 4.41 26.96
CA LEU A 74 -0.82 4.26 28.42
C LEU A 74 0.51 4.80 28.97
N ARG A 75 1.63 4.41 28.36
CA ARG A 75 2.98 4.82 28.74
C ARG A 75 3.16 6.34 28.74
N CYS A 76 2.61 7.02 27.72
CA CYS A 76 2.64 8.48 27.63
C CYS A 76 1.77 9.20 28.66
N ARG A 77 0.77 8.53 29.25
CA ARG A 77 -0.10 9.11 30.29
C ARG A 77 0.44 8.92 31.70
N VAL A 78 1.19 7.84 31.93
CA VAL A 78 1.69 7.46 33.25
C VAL A 78 2.88 8.33 33.68
N ALA A 79 3.76 8.69 32.74
CA ALA A 79 4.96 9.46 33.06
C ALA A 79 5.43 10.31 31.88
N ASP A 80 6.16 11.37 32.20
CA ASP A 80 6.87 12.17 31.21
C ASP A 80 7.77 11.30 30.35
N PHE A 81 7.95 11.72 29.10
CA PHE A 81 8.68 10.95 28.12
C PHE A 81 9.47 11.85 27.17
N THR A 82 10.53 11.28 26.62
CA THR A 82 11.19 11.83 25.45
C THR A 82 10.91 10.93 24.26
N LEU A 83 10.81 11.50 23.06
CA LEU A 83 10.56 10.72 21.85
C LEU A 83 11.66 9.69 21.58
N ARG A 84 12.91 9.99 21.94
CA ARG A 84 14.02 9.03 21.86
C ARG A 84 13.91 7.91 22.89
N GLY A 85 13.44 8.21 24.10
CA GLY A 85 13.14 7.18 25.11
C GLY A 85 12.07 6.21 24.62
N LEU A 86 10.97 6.72 24.07
CA LEU A 86 9.91 5.89 23.51
C LEU A 86 10.38 4.99 22.35
N VAL A 87 11.34 5.45 21.53
CA VAL A 87 11.95 4.60 20.48
C VAL A 87 12.68 3.41 21.10
N VAL A 88 13.44 3.62 22.19
CA VAL A 88 14.18 2.56 22.87
C VAL A 88 13.21 1.58 23.52
N GLU A 89 12.22 2.07 24.27
CA GLU A 89 11.24 1.22 24.95
C GLU A 89 10.38 0.40 23.95
N LEU A 90 10.06 0.95 22.77
CA LEU A 90 9.41 0.18 21.70
C LEU A 90 10.34 -0.88 21.10
N GLY A 91 11.64 -0.59 20.99
CA GLY A 91 12.65 -1.54 20.55
C GLY A 91 12.80 -2.73 21.50
N GLU A 92 12.79 -2.49 22.81
CA GLU A 92 12.80 -3.53 23.85
C GLU A 92 11.57 -4.43 23.77
N ARG A 93 10.43 -3.88 23.35
CA ARG A 93 9.18 -4.62 23.11
C ARG A 93 9.10 -5.28 21.73
N GLY A 94 10.21 -5.29 20.98
CA GLY A 94 10.32 -5.96 19.68
C GLY A 94 9.90 -5.12 18.47
N LEU A 95 9.47 -3.86 18.65
CA LEU A 95 9.08 -2.97 17.56
C LEU A 95 10.16 -1.93 17.25
N LYS A 96 10.95 -2.18 16.20
CA LYS A 96 11.94 -1.22 15.70
C LYS A 96 11.29 -0.10 14.88
N VAL A 97 11.10 1.05 15.52
CA VAL A 97 10.64 2.30 14.91
C VAL A 97 11.70 3.38 14.97
N ASP A 98 11.63 4.34 14.06
CA ASP A 98 12.50 5.51 14.07
C ASP A 98 11.83 6.68 14.82
N TYR A 99 12.63 7.71 15.13
CA TYR A 99 12.16 8.91 15.82
C TYR A 99 10.94 9.56 15.15
N ARG A 100 10.92 9.62 13.80
CA ARG A 100 9.82 10.26 13.08
C ARG A 100 8.53 9.48 13.22
N SER A 101 8.58 8.15 13.19
CA SER A 101 7.40 7.31 13.43
C SER A 101 6.76 7.59 14.80
N VAL A 102 7.59 7.74 15.84
CA VAL A 102 7.12 8.06 17.20
C VAL A 102 6.61 9.50 17.28
N TRP A 103 7.30 10.46 16.64
CA TRP A 103 6.85 11.85 16.55
C TRP A 103 5.48 11.97 15.86
N GLU A 104 5.32 11.35 14.69
CA GLU A 104 4.04 11.33 13.96
C GLU A 104 2.92 10.69 14.77
N PHE A 105 3.23 9.66 15.57
CA PHE A 105 2.28 9.05 16.50
C PHE A 105 1.85 10.03 17.60
N VAL A 106 2.80 10.60 18.35
CA VAL A 106 2.52 11.52 19.46
C VAL A 106 1.74 12.75 18.98
N HIS A 107 2.06 13.28 17.80
CA HIS A 107 1.34 14.39 17.19
C HIS A 107 -0.07 14.00 16.75
N ALA A 108 -0.25 12.83 16.13
CA ALA A 108 -1.57 12.35 15.72
C ALA A 108 -2.49 12.12 16.94
N GLU A 109 -1.95 11.63 18.05
CA GLU A 109 -2.67 11.39 19.30
C GLU A 109 -2.81 12.65 20.17
N LYS A 110 -2.35 13.83 19.69
CA LYS A 110 -2.38 15.12 20.40
C LYS A 110 -1.69 15.09 21.78
N LEU A 111 -0.72 14.20 21.97
CA LEU A 111 0.06 14.04 23.20
C LEU A 111 1.28 14.98 23.26
N SER A 112 1.38 15.94 22.33
CA SER A 112 2.45 16.93 22.31
C SER A 112 2.25 17.94 23.43
N HIS A 113 3.23 18.06 24.34
CA HIS A 113 3.21 19.09 25.36
C HIS A 113 3.54 20.47 24.76
N LYS A 114 2.56 21.38 24.70
CA LYS A 114 2.82 22.78 24.32
C LYS A 114 3.51 23.48 25.48
N LYS A 115 4.78 23.84 25.31
CA LYS A 115 5.52 24.66 26.27
C LYS A 115 4.81 26.01 26.41
N ARG A 116 4.20 26.29 27.57
CA ARG A 116 3.74 27.63 27.92
C ARG A 116 4.97 28.42 28.36
N ARG A 117 5.22 29.53 27.68
CA ARG A 117 6.32 30.47 27.99
C ARG A 117 5.80 31.48 29.01
#